data_AF-A0A3P7MII9-F1
#
_entry.id   AF-A0A3P7MII9-F1
#
_cell.length_a   1.000
_cell.length_b   1.000
_cell.length_c   1.000
_cell.angle_alpha   90.00
_cell.angle_beta   90.00
_cell.angle_gamma   90.00
#
_symmetry.space_group_name_H-M   'P 1'
#
loop_
_entity.id
_entity.type
_entity.pdbx_description
1 polymer ?
#
loop_
_entity_poly.entity_id
_entity_poly.type
_entity_poly.pdbx_seq_one_letter_code
_entity_poly.pdbx_strand_id
1 'polypeptide(L)'
;MNQSLRHTKDEADDRYLGESQPKLARRVIGTHSGVFHCDEVLAIAMLKQLPEYKNAGIIRTRDKRVLATCDIVVDVGSVFDAASNRFDHHQPSFKLTIKDFHPKLEPAVKLSSAGLIYAHFGKRVITEIAGKLNSDEDLEALFKRVCYRHFSSFESVAVQMFY
;
A
#
# COMPACT_ATOMS: atom_id res chain seq x y z
N MET A 1 -73.13 -33.74 16.87
CA MET A 1 -73.41 -33.63 15.43
C MET A 1 -72.72 -32.38 14.92
N ASN A 2 -71.81 -32.53 13.94
CA ASN A 2 -71.23 -31.52 13.02
C ASN A 2 -70.51 -30.28 13.60
N GLN A 3 -69.46 -29.71 13.00
CA GLN A 3 -68.40 -30.06 12.03
C GLN A 3 -67.59 -28.77 11.82
N SER A 4 -66.39 -28.87 11.22
CA SER A 4 -65.56 -27.84 10.55
C SER A 4 -64.22 -27.56 11.25
N LEU A 5 -63.09 -28.19 10.86
CA LEU A 5 -62.17 -27.84 9.73
C LEU A 5 -61.64 -26.39 9.88
N ARG A 6 -60.34 -26.08 9.93
CA ARG A 6 -59.23 -26.55 9.08
C ARG A 6 -57.86 -26.01 9.60
N HIS A 7 -56.84 -26.85 9.46
CA HIS A 7 -55.45 -26.61 9.02
C HIS A 7 -54.47 -25.58 9.66
N THR A 8 -53.23 -26.08 9.63
CA THR A 8 -51.94 -25.67 10.20
C THR A 8 -51.31 -24.44 9.52
N LYS A 9 -50.40 -23.77 10.23
CA LYS A 9 -48.97 -23.65 9.85
C LYS A 9 -48.18 -22.80 10.85
N ASP A 10 -47.01 -23.32 11.19
CA ASP A 10 -45.90 -22.62 11.84
C ASP A 10 -45.49 -21.39 11.02
N GLU A 11 -45.40 -20.22 11.66
CA GLU A 11 -44.80 -19.02 11.09
C GLU A 11 -43.41 -18.83 11.71
N ALA A 12 -42.39 -19.32 11.00
CA ALA A 12 -41.01 -18.94 11.21
C ALA A 12 -40.72 -17.67 10.40
N ASP A 13 -40.17 -16.68 11.10
CA ASP A 13 -39.83 -15.34 10.64
C ASP A 13 -38.71 -15.36 9.60
N ASP A 14 -39.09 -15.33 8.32
CA ASP A 14 -38.23 -15.07 7.18
C ASP A 14 -38.26 -13.57 6.87
N ARG A 15 -37.12 -12.88 7.08
CA ARG A 15 -36.50 -11.92 6.14
C ARG A 15 -35.50 -10.99 6.84
N TYR A 16 -34.21 -11.17 6.54
CA TYR A 16 -33.25 -10.18 5.97
C TYR A 16 -31.81 -10.64 6.26
N LEU A 17 -31.30 -11.60 5.48
CA LEU A 17 -29.86 -11.82 5.38
C LEU A 17 -29.30 -10.79 4.40
N GLY A 18 -28.61 -9.79 4.95
CA GLY A 18 -27.94 -8.74 4.18
C GLY A 18 -26.97 -9.31 3.16
N GLU A 19 -26.95 -8.67 1.99
CA GLU A 19 -26.05 -8.99 0.88
C GLU A 19 -24.60 -9.07 1.38
N SER A 20 -24.00 -10.26 1.31
CA SER A 20 -22.59 -10.44 1.62
C SER A 20 -21.77 -9.60 0.65
N GLN A 21 -21.04 -8.60 1.15
CA GLN A 21 -20.13 -7.81 0.33
C GLN A 21 -19.14 -8.73 -0.39
N PRO A 22 -18.84 -8.49 -1.68
CA PRO A 22 -17.91 -9.33 -2.41
C PRO A 22 -16.56 -9.34 -1.69
N LYS A 23 -16.05 -10.53 -1.35
CA LYS A 23 -14.69 -10.71 -0.87
C LYS A 23 -13.76 -10.07 -1.89
N LEU A 24 -13.19 -8.91 -1.56
CA LEU A 24 -12.17 -8.28 -2.39
C LEU A 24 -11.09 -9.35 -2.67
N ALA A 25 -10.82 -9.62 -3.95
CA ALA A 25 -9.73 -10.51 -4.31
C ALA A 25 -8.45 -10.02 -3.61
N ARG A 26 -7.74 -10.94 -2.96
CA ARG A 26 -6.58 -10.60 -2.15
C ARG A 26 -5.53 -9.94 -3.04
N ARG A 27 -5.22 -8.67 -2.76
CA ARG A 27 -4.18 -7.91 -3.49
C ARG A 27 -2.82 -8.63 -3.44
N VAL A 28 -1.97 -8.36 -4.41
CA VAL A 28 -0.63 -8.96 -4.55
C VAL A 28 0.40 -7.85 -4.73
N ILE A 29 1.46 -7.92 -3.91
CA ILE A 29 2.63 -7.06 -3.98
C ILE A 29 3.78 -7.87 -4.62
N GLY A 30 4.29 -7.38 -5.74
CA GLY A 30 5.47 -7.94 -6.41
C GLY A 30 6.76 -7.26 -5.95
N THR A 31 7.82 -8.03 -5.73
CA THR A 31 9.17 -7.51 -5.47
C THR A 31 10.25 -8.48 -5.98
N HIS A 32 11.53 -8.10 -5.91
CA HIS A 32 12.64 -8.91 -6.39
C HIS A 32 12.82 -10.21 -5.57
N SER A 33 13.48 -11.19 -6.19
CA SER A 33 13.81 -12.50 -5.58
C SER A 33 15.23 -12.57 -5.02
N GLY A 34 15.88 -11.43 -4.76
CA GLY A 34 17.24 -11.36 -4.24
C GLY A 34 17.34 -11.58 -2.73
N VAL A 35 18.47 -11.17 -2.14
CA VAL A 35 18.58 -10.98 -0.69
C VAL A 35 17.58 -9.91 -0.24
N PHE A 36 17.19 -9.91 1.02
CA PHE A 36 16.29 -8.87 1.52
C PHE A 36 17.04 -7.57 1.70
N HIS A 37 16.55 -6.49 1.12
CA HIS A 37 17.01 -5.15 1.42
C HIS A 37 16.05 -4.47 2.41
N CYS A 38 16.48 -3.36 2.98
CA CYS A 38 15.56 -2.58 3.81
C CYS A 38 14.52 -1.85 2.95
N ASP A 39 14.83 -1.60 1.67
CA ASP A 39 13.98 -0.85 0.76
C ASP A 39 12.63 -1.54 0.51
N GLU A 40 12.63 -2.75 -0.04
CA GLU A 40 11.40 -3.45 -0.35
C GLU A 40 10.66 -3.88 0.93
N VAL A 41 11.39 -4.20 2.00
CA VAL A 41 10.78 -4.57 3.27
C VAL A 41 10.02 -3.40 3.89
N LEU A 42 10.61 -2.19 3.90
CA LEU A 42 9.95 -1.00 4.42
C LEU A 42 8.77 -0.58 3.53
N ALA A 43 8.93 -0.63 2.20
CA ALA A 43 7.85 -0.37 1.25
C ALA A 43 6.64 -1.30 1.50
N ILE A 44 6.88 -2.61 1.64
CA ILE A 44 5.84 -3.61 1.93
C ILE A 44 5.20 -3.37 3.31
N ALA A 45 6.00 -3.06 4.32
CA ALA A 45 5.49 -2.81 5.68
C ALA A 45 4.54 -1.61 5.72
N MET A 46 4.86 -0.53 5.00
CA MET A 46 3.98 0.63 4.84
C MET A 46 2.70 0.27 4.09
N LEU A 47 2.81 -0.40 2.94
CA LEU A 47 1.65 -0.81 2.16
C LEU A 47 0.69 -1.67 3.00
N LYS A 48 1.20 -2.60 3.80
CA LYS A 48 0.38 -3.48 4.66
C LYS A 48 -0.35 -2.77 5.81
N GLN A 49 -0.09 -1.48 6.05
CA GLN A 49 -0.93 -0.68 6.95
C GLN A 49 -2.26 -0.28 6.29
N LEU A 50 -2.31 -0.25 4.96
CA LEU A 50 -3.50 0.15 4.22
C LEU A 50 -4.52 -1.00 4.16
N PRO A 51 -5.83 -0.71 4.33
CA PRO A 51 -6.87 -1.75 4.34
C PRO A 51 -6.86 -2.67 3.13
N GLU A 52 -6.63 -2.12 1.92
CA GLU A 52 -6.62 -2.90 0.68
C GLU A 52 -5.41 -3.85 0.55
N TYR A 53 -4.30 -3.55 1.23
CA TYR A 53 -3.07 -4.34 1.18
C TYR A 53 -2.77 -5.10 2.47
N LYS A 54 -3.56 -4.91 3.55
CA LYS A 54 -3.37 -5.54 4.86
C LYS A 54 -3.10 -7.04 4.77
N ASN A 55 -3.93 -7.72 3.99
CA ASN A 55 -3.82 -9.17 3.77
C ASN A 55 -3.17 -9.52 2.42
N ALA A 56 -2.48 -8.58 1.77
CA ALA A 56 -1.91 -8.81 0.45
C ALA A 56 -0.88 -9.94 0.45
N GLY A 57 -0.86 -10.68 -0.65
CA GLY A 57 0.18 -11.64 -0.97
C GLY A 57 1.46 -10.95 -1.39
N ILE A 58 2.58 -11.63 -1.20
CA ILE A 58 3.89 -11.16 -1.66
C ILE A 58 4.39 -12.19 -2.65
N ILE A 59 4.70 -11.73 -3.87
CA ILE A 59 5.39 -12.53 -4.88
C ILE A 59 6.80 -11.96 -5.04
N ARG A 60 7.81 -12.80 -4.80
CA ARG A 60 9.23 -12.46 -5.01
C ARG A 60 9.71 -13.06 -6.32
N THR A 61 9.93 -12.23 -7.34
CA THR A 61 10.32 -12.67 -8.69
C THR A 61 10.98 -11.53 -9.48
N ARG A 62 11.67 -11.87 -10.56
CA ARG A 62 12.12 -10.91 -11.59
C ARG A 62 11.46 -11.17 -12.95
N ASP A 63 10.57 -12.16 -13.06
CA ASP A 63 9.83 -12.43 -14.29
C ASP A 63 8.79 -11.33 -14.51
N LYS A 64 8.99 -10.52 -15.55
CA LYS A 64 8.11 -9.41 -15.92
C LYS A 64 6.67 -9.83 -16.15
N ARG A 65 6.43 -11.06 -16.63
CA ARG A 65 5.07 -11.58 -16.87
C ARG A 65 4.33 -11.82 -15.56
N VAL A 66 5.04 -12.29 -14.53
CA VAL A 66 4.47 -12.47 -13.20
C VAL A 66 4.29 -11.11 -12.50
N LEU A 67 5.26 -10.20 -12.65
CA LEU A 67 5.12 -8.84 -12.10
C LEU A 67 3.94 -8.08 -12.73
N ALA A 68 3.63 -8.34 -14.00
CA ALA A 68 2.47 -7.75 -14.67
C ALA A 68 1.12 -8.16 -14.05
N THR A 69 1.05 -9.30 -13.35
CA THR A 69 -0.18 -9.73 -12.65
C THR A 69 -0.30 -9.18 -11.23
N CYS A 70 0.71 -8.46 -10.73
CA CYS A 70 0.70 -7.89 -9.38
C CYS A 70 -0.03 -6.54 -9.38
N ASP A 71 -0.81 -6.29 -8.32
CA ASP A 71 -1.55 -5.04 -8.13
C ASP A 71 -0.63 -3.84 -7.89
N ILE A 72 0.53 -4.10 -7.26
CA ILE A 72 1.58 -3.13 -7.01
C ILE A 72 2.94 -3.83 -7.06
N VAL A 73 3.96 -3.16 -7.59
CA VAL A 73 5.33 -3.69 -7.68
C VAL A 73 6.30 -2.69 -7.08
N VAL A 74 7.21 -3.17 -6.23
CA VAL A 74 8.21 -2.36 -5.53
C VAL A 74 9.61 -2.97 -5.71
N ASP A 75 10.62 -2.12 -5.87
CA ASP A 75 12.04 -2.49 -5.90
C ASP A 75 12.42 -3.53 -6.99
N VAL A 76 11.63 -3.59 -8.07
CA VAL A 76 11.89 -4.46 -9.21
C VAL A 76 11.14 -4.01 -10.46
N GLY A 77 11.71 -4.34 -11.63
CA GLY A 77 11.07 -4.17 -12.94
C GLY A 77 11.62 -3.00 -13.76
N SER A 78 12.44 -2.16 -13.15
CA SER A 78 13.04 -0.93 -13.68
C SER A 78 11.99 0.04 -14.23
N VAL A 79 10.84 0.16 -13.56
CA VAL A 79 9.75 1.08 -13.93
C VAL A 79 9.23 1.84 -12.71
N PHE A 80 9.23 3.17 -12.82
CA PHE A 80 8.45 4.05 -11.97
C PHE A 80 7.26 4.57 -12.78
N ASP A 81 6.06 4.22 -12.33
CA ASP A 81 4.81 4.72 -12.84
C ASP A 81 3.76 4.61 -11.72
N ALA A 82 3.45 5.73 -11.09
CA ALA A 82 2.47 5.78 -10.01
C ALA A 82 1.05 5.43 -10.48
N ALA A 83 0.72 5.67 -11.76
CA ALA A 83 -0.62 5.37 -12.29
C ALA A 83 -0.86 3.85 -12.42
N SER A 84 0.19 3.09 -12.73
CA SER A 84 0.15 1.63 -12.79
C SER A 84 0.72 0.93 -11.54
N ASN A 85 0.92 1.66 -10.43
CA ASN A 85 1.49 1.15 -9.19
C ASN A 85 2.83 0.41 -9.39
N ARG A 86 3.75 1.03 -10.11
CA ARG A 86 5.12 0.54 -10.29
C ARG A 86 6.07 1.52 -9.60
N PHE A 87 6.72 1.06 -8.53
CA PHE A 87 7.55 1.89 -7.66
C PHE A 87 8.95 1.30 -7.59
N ASP A 88 9.66 1.41 -8.70
CA ASP A 88 11.06 1.03 -8.80
C ASP A 88 11.92 2.23 -9.25
N HIS A 89 13.12 2.34 -8.69
CA HIS A 89 14.07 3.45 -8.86
C HIS A 89 15.41 3.05 -9.50
N HIS A 90 15.57 1.78 -9.87
CA HIS A 90 16.80 1.22 -10.46
C HIS A 90 17.15 1.75 -11.87
N GLN A 91 16.32 2.62 -12.47
CA GLN A 91 16.60 3.16 -13.80
C GLN A 91 17.82 4.10 -13.72
N PRO A 92 18.77 4.01 -14.65
CA PRO A 92 19.89 4.96 -14.72
C PRO A 92 19.44 6.42 -14.82
N SER A 93 18.28 6.66 -15.44
CA SER A 93 17.66 7.98 -15.59
C SER A 93 16.85 8.44 -14.37
N PHE A 94 16.61 7.57 -13.39
CA PHE A 94 15.79 7.92 -12.23
C PHE A 94 16.52 8.97 -11.38
N LYS A 95 15.88 10.13 -11.21
CA LYS A 95 16.42 11.27 -10.45
C LYS A 95 15.37 11.94 -9.56
N LEU A 96 14.19 11.35 -9.44
CA LEU A 96 13.09 11.92 -8.67
C LEU A 96 13.43 11.91 -7.18
N THR A 97 12.97 12.97 -6.52
CA THR A 97 13.16 13.28 -5.11
C THR A 97 11.79 13.49 -4.47
N ILE A 98 11.75 13.64 -3.14
CA ILE A 98 10.49 13.97 -2.45
C ILE A 98 9.86 15.28 -2.96
N LYS A 99 10.66 16.21 -3.48
CA LYS A 99 10.20 17.53 -3.97
C LYS A 99 9.39 17.46 -5.25
N ASP A 100 9.64 16.44 -6.07
CA ASP A 100 8.87 16.22 -7.30
C ASP A 100 7.40 15.89 -7.01
N PHE A 101 7.10 15.43 -5.78
CA PHE A 101 5.76 15.11 -5.31
C PHE A 101 5.25 16.07 -4.22
N HIS A 102 6.16 16.57 -3.38
CA HIS A 102 5.90 17.46 -2.26
C HIS A 102 6.88 18.65 -2.27
N PRO A 103 6.65 19.69 -3.11
CA PRO A 103 7.65 20.72 -3.41
C PRO A 103 8.14 21.55 -2.21
N LYS A 104 7.39 21.55 -1.10
CA LYS A 104 7.71 22.27 0.14
C LYS A 104 8.57 21.46 1.12
N LEU A 105 8.83 20.19 0.82
CA LEU A 105 9.68 19.33 1.62
C LEU A 105 11.14 19.45 1.18
N GLU A 106 12.03 19.20 2.12
CA GLU A 106 13.47 19.17 1.93
C GLU A 106 14.00 17.93 2.69
N PRO A 107 15.30 17.64 2.66
CA PRO A 107 16.20 17.89 1.53
C PRO A 107 15.74 17.15 0.26
N ALA A 108 16.19 17.63 -0.90
CA ALA A 108 15.98 17.00 -2.22
C ALA A 108 16.82 15.71 -2.41
N VAL A 109 16.53 14.67 -1.63
CA VAL A 109 17.21 13.37 -1.75
C VAL A 109 16.48 12.49 -2.75
N LYS A 110 17.24 11.81 -3.61
CA LYS A 110 16.73 10.82 -4.57
C LYS A 110 15.97 9.72 -3.81
N LEU A 111 14.84 9.27 -4.35
CA LEU A 111 14.00 8.28 -3.68
C LEU A 111 14.37 6.84 -4.06
N SER A 112 14.27 5.97 -3.07
CA SER A 112 14.15 4.51 -3.15
C SER A 112 12.71 4.08 -3.38
N SER A 113 12.46 2.76 -3.46
CA SER A 113 11.09 2.24 -3.59
C SER A 113 10.25 2.57 -2.36
N ALA A 114 10.82 2.46 -1.15
CA ALA A 114 10.19 2.88 0.09
C ALA A 114 9.93 4.40 0.08
N GLY A 115 10.89 5.19 -0.36
CA GLY A 115 10.74 6.64 -0.51
C GLY A 115 9.58 7.01 -1.44
N LEU A 116 9.45 6.29 -2.56
CA LEU A 116 8.33 6.43 -3.49
C LEU A 116 7.00 6.03 -2.85
N ILE A 117 6.93 4.89 -2.16
CA ILE A 117 5.73 4.50 -1.42
C ILE A 117 5.37 5.55 -0.38
N TYR A 118 6.35 6.10 0.33
CA TYR A 118 6.11 7.16 1.30
C TYR A 118 5.58 8.45 0.64
N ALA A 119 6.16 8.85 -0.49
CA ALA A 119 5.71 10.02 -1.24
C ALA A 119 4.24 9.91 -1.69
N HIS A 120 3.80 8.72 -2.11
CA HIS A 120 2.45 8.51 -2.66
C HIS A 120 1.41 8.06 -1.62
N PHE A 121 1.81 7.28 -0.62
CA PHE A 121 0.91 6.65 0.35
C PHE A 121 1.17 7.08 1.79
N GLY A 122 2.27 7.77 2.10
CA GLY A 122 2.74 8.00 3.46
C GLY A 122 1.72 8.72 4.35
N LYS A 123 0.96 9.68 3.84
CA LYS A 123 -0.13 10.31 4.61
C LYS A 123 -1.22 9.30 4.99
N ARG A 124 -1.67 8.48 4.04
CA ARG A 124 -2.66 7.41 4.30
C ARG A 124 -2.13 6.42 5.33
N VAL A 125 -0.87 6.00 5.19
CA VAL A 125 -0.20 5.09 6.13
C VAL A 125 -0.15 5.71 7.53
N ILE A 126 0.21 6.99 7.66
CA ILE A 126 0.22 7.70 8.95
C ILE A 126 -1.18 7.75 9.55
N THR A 127 -2.21 8.03 8.75
CA THR A 127 -3.61 8.03 9.22
C THR A 127 -4.04 6.65 9.74
N GLU A 128 -3.71 5.57 9.03
CA GLU A 128 -4.05 4.20 9.48
C GLU A 128 -3.32 3.80 10.77
N ILE A 129 -2.08 4.25 10.97
CA ILE A 129 -1.30 3.95 12.18
C ILE A 129 -1.76 4.83 13.36
N ALA A 130 -1.87 6.15 13.15
CA ALA A 130 -2.14 7.12 14.21
C ALA A 130 -3.62 7.18 14.60
N GLY A 131 -4.51 6.69 13.74
CA GLY A 131 -5.95 6.82 13.90
C GLY A 131 -6.44 8.24 13.64
N LYS A 132 -7.45 8.68 14.39
CA LYS A 132 -8.07 10.01 14.20
C LYS A 132 -7.11 11.12 14.63
N LEU A 133 -6.61 11.87 13.67
CA LEU A 133 -5.88 13.12 13.88
C LEU A 133 -6.85 14.29 14.07
N ASN A 134 -6.40 15.38 14.69
CA ASN A 134 -7.27 16.51 15.00
C ASN A 134 -7.49 17.44 13.79
N SER A 135 -6.54 17.50 12.86
CA SER A 135 -6.64 18.28 11.63
C SER A 135 -5.68 17.79 10.53
N ASP A 136 -5.83 18.34 9.33
CA ASP A 136 -4.93 18.10 8.20
C ASP A 136 -3.54 18.71 8.43
N GLU A 137 -3.44 19.80 9.20
CA GLU A 137 -2.15 20.40 9.60
C GLU A 137 -1.34 19.46 10.50
N ASP A 138 -2.00 18.74 11.42
CA ASP A 138 -1.35 17.74 12.25
C ASP A 138 -0.79 16.59 11.39
N LEU A 139 -1.56 16.15 10.40
CA LEU A 139 -1.12 15.13 9.44
C LEU A 139 0.07 15.62 8.61
N GLU A 140 0.03 16.86 8.12
CA GLU A 140 1.12 17.47 7.37
C GLU A 140 2.38 17.60 8.22
N ALA A 141 2.25 18.03 9.48
CA ALA A 141 3.36 18.13 10.42
C ALA A 141 3.99 16.77 10.72
N LEU A 142 3.18 15.72 10.91
CA LEU A 142 3.65 14.35 11.11
C LEU A 142 4.34 13.79 9.87
N PHE A 143 3.74 13.97 8.70
CA PHE A 143 4.32 13.56 7.42
C PHE A 143 5.69 14.22 7.22
N LYS A 144 5.76 15.53 7.36
CA LYS A 144 7.01 16.30 7.28
C LYS A 144 8.05 15.81 8.29
N ARG A 145 7.65 15.57 9.56
CA ARG A 145 8.55 15.10 10.62
C ARG A 145 9.12 13.70 10.37
N VAL A 146 8.29 12.76 9.90
CA VAL A 146 8.74 11.40 9.55
C VAL A 146 9.67 11.44 8.34
N CYS A 147 9.33 12.24 7.33
CA CYS A 147 10.17 12.46 6.15
C CYS A 147 11.59 12.93 6.52
N TYR A 148 11.69 13.99 7.34
CA TYR A 148 12.99 14.55 7.72
C TYR A 148 13.80 13.63 8.63
N ARG A 149 13.15 13.02 9.63
CA ARG A 149 13.87 12.32 10.70
C ARG A 149 14.32 10.92 10.30
N HIS A 150 13.57 10.25 9.44
CA HIS A 150 13.78 8.83 9.16
C HIS A 150 14.07 8.57 7.69
N PHE A 151 13.29 9.15 6.78
CA PHE A 151 13.45 8.90 5.36
C PHE A 151 14.70 9.59 4.80
N SER A 152 14.94 10.85 5.13
CA SER A 152 16.06 11.60 4.52
C SER A 152 17.43 10.91 4.70
N SER A 153 17.70 10.35 5.89
CA SER A 153 18.91 9.55 6.13
C SER A 153 18.83 8.16 5.50
N PHE A 154 17.66 7.52 5.55
CA PHE A 154 17.44 6.20 4.94
C PHE A 154 17.70 6.24 3.43
N GLU A 155 17.12 7.21 2.72
CA GLU A 155 17.24 7.37 1.27
C GLU A 155 18.69 7.53 0.83
N SER A 156 19.50 8.28 1.61
CA SER A 156 20.91 8.49 1.28
C SER A 156 21.74 7.19 1.27
N VAL A 157 21.29 6.16 2.00
CA VAL A 157 21.92 4.83 2.06
C VAL A 157 21.24 3.85 1.11
N ALA A 158 19.90 3.80 1.13
CA ALA A 158 19.10 2.85 0.36
C ALA A 158 19.32 3.00 -1.15
N VAL A 159 19.44 4.23 -1.64
CA VAL A 159 19.66 4.49 -3.08
C VAL A 159 21.06 4.08 -3.56
N GLN A 160 22.00 3.84 -2.64
CA GLN A 160 23.36 3.40 -2.94
C GLN A 160 23.53 1.87 -2.88
N MET A 161 22.55 1.15 -2.32
CA MET A 161 22.63 -0.30 -2.18
C MET A 161 22.20 -1.01 -3.47
N PHE A 162 23.01 -0.88 -4.52
CA PHE A 162 22.91 -1.74 -5.70
C PHE A 162 24.27 -2.27 -6.13
N TYR A 163 24.49 -3.57 -5.88
CA TYR A 163 24.76 -4.62 -6.87
C TYR A 163 24.36 -5.98 -6.27
#